data_AF-A0A7C3TPP6-F1
#
_entry.id   AF-A0A7C3TPP6-F1
#
_cell.length_a   1.000
_cell.length_b   1.000
_cell.length_c   1.000
_cell.angle_alpha   90.00
_cell.angle_beta   90.00
_cell.angle_gamma   90.00
#
_symmetry.space_group_name_H-M   'P 1'
#
loop_
_entity.id
_entity.type
_entity.pdbx_description
1 polymer ?
#
loop_
_entity_poly.entity_id
_entity_poly.type
_entity_poly.pdbx_seq_one_letter_code
_entity_poly.pdbx_strand_id
1 'polypeptide(L)'
;MLQQKKSQLSGRQKAAIFLVSLGSDVSSEIFKHLREDEIEQLTFEIARLDKVEPEDRDKVLMEFQELMMAQEFIATGGIDYAREVLERALGTQKAIDIVNRLTSSLQVRPFDFIRRTDPSHLLNFIQGEHPQTIALILAYLDPQKAAT
;
A
#
# COMPACT_ATOMS: atom_id res chain seq x y z
N MET A 1 -29.15 41.88 8.72
CA MET A 1 -29.48 40.71 7.88
C MET A 1 -28.76 39.51 8.47
N LEU A 2 -29.50 38.45 8.81
CA LEU A 2 -28.97 37.26 9.49
C LEU A 2 -28.03 36.51 8.54
N GLN A 3 -26.74 36.51 8.85
CA GLN A 3 -25.81 35.52 8.29
C GLN A 3 -26.30 34.13 8.71
N GLN A 4 -26.89 33.40 7.77
CA GLN A 4 -27.14 31.98 7.96
C GLN A 4 -25.79 31.30 8.20
N LYS A 5 -25.58 30.77 9.42
CA LYS A 5 -24.57 29.75 9.67
C LYS A 5 -24.79 28.65 8.63
N LYS A 6 -23.92 28.50 7.62
CA LYS A 6 -23.81 27.21 6.89
C LYS A 6 -23.46 26.18 7.96
N SER A 7 -24.46 25.48 8.47
CA SER A 7 -24.30 24.41 9.44
C SER A 7 -23.35 23.39 8.86
N GLN A 8 -22.27 23.12 9.57
CA GLN A 8 -21.27 22.13 9.19
C GLN A 8 -21.99 20.80 8.93
N LEU A 9 -21.85 20.26 7.72
CA LEU A 9 -22.52 19.02 7.32
C LEU A 9 -22.09 17.89 8.27
N SER A 10 -23.05 17.14 8.79
CA SER A 10 -22.77 15.92 9.55
C SER A 10 -22.22 14.83 8.64
N GLY A 11 -21.51 13.85 9.20
CA GLY A 11 -20.98 12.72 8.41
C GLY A 11 -22.06 11.96 7.64
N ARG A 12 -23.26 11.82 8.20
CA ARG A 12 -24.39 11.16 7.53
C ARG A 12 -24.92 11.97 6.35
N GLN A 13 -25.00 13.30 6.50
CA GLN A 13 -25.38 14.20 5.40
C GLN A 13 -24.33 14.19 4.28
N LYS A 14 -23.04 14.16 4.63
CA LYS A 14 -21.96 14.03 3.63
C LYS A 14 -22.04 12.70 2.89
N ALA A 15 -22.28 11.59 3.60
CA ALA A 15 -22.46 10.28 2.97
C ALA A 15 -23.67 10.25 2.03
N ALA A 16 -24.80 10.85 2.42
CA ALA A 16 -25.98 10.98 1.56
C ALA A 16 -25.67 11.80 0.29
N ILE A 17 -25.00 12.96 0.43
CA ILE A 17 -24.57 13.79 -0.71
C ILE A 17 -23.63 13.01 -1.63
N PHE A 18 -22.68 12.28 -1.06
CA PHE A 18 -21.74 11.44 -1.81
C PHE A 18 -22.47 10.38 -2.64
N LEU A 19 -23.37 9.62 -2.02
CA LEU A 19 -24.16 8.58 -2.70
C LEU A 19 -24.98 9.17 -3.85
N VAL A 20 -25.73 10.25 -3.60
CA VAL A 20 -26.49 10.94 -4.66
C VAL A 20 -25.59 11.39 -5.81
N SER A 21 -24.37 11.83 -5.51
CA SER A 21 -23.39 12.27 -6.52
C SER A 21 -22.85 11.13 -7.39
N LEU A 22 -22.80 9.91 -6.87
CA LEU A 22 -22.38 8.72 -7.63
C LEU A 22 -23.48 8.18 -8.54
N GLY A 23 -24.73 8.60 -8.34
CA GLY A 23 -25.89 8.09 -9.06
C GLY A 23 -26.44 6.78 -8.48
N SER A 24 -27.63 6.40 -8.96
CA SER A 24 -28.41 5.26 -8.44
C SER A 24 -27.68 3.93 -8.60
N ASP A 25 -27.03 3.73 -9.73
CA ASP A 25 -26.47 2.42 -10.08
C ASP A 25 -25.32 2.07 -9.15
N VAL A 26 -24.35 2.98 -9.01
CA VAL A 26 -23.20 2.80 -8.11
C VAL A 26 -23.63 2.78 -6.65
N SER A 27 -24.54 3.69 -6.26
CA SER A 27 -25.05 3.71 -4.88
C SER A 27 -25.74 2.40 -4.50
N SER A 28 -26.49 1.80 -5.42
CA SER A 28 -27.18 0.54 -5.14
C SER A 28 -26.21 -0.60 -4.81
N GLU A 29 -25.03 -0.64 -5.46
CA GLU A 29 -23.99 -1.61 -5.12
C GLU A 29 -23.41 -1.36 -3.72
N ILE A 30 -23.21 -0.09 -3.35
CA ILE A 30 -22.74 0.27 -2.00
C ILE A 30 -23.77 -0.16 -0.94
N PHE A 31 -25.07 0.06 -1.19
CA PHE A 31 -26.15 -0.30 -0.25
C PHE A 31 -26.20 -1.79 0.06
N LYS A 32 -25.79 -2.67 -0.87
CA LYS A 32 -25.75 -4.13 -0.63
C LYS A 32 -24.76 -4.53 0.47
N HIS A 33 -23.82 -3.66 0.82
CA HIS A 33 -22.79 -3.91 1.84
C HIS A 33 -23.10 -3.27 3.19
N LEU A 34 -24.26 -2.61 3.34
CA LEU A 34 -24.65 -1.91 4.55
C LEU A 34 -25.60 -2.76 5.41
N ARG A 35 -25.59 -2.51 6.72
CA ARG A 35 -26.57 -3.08 7.64
C ARG A 35 -27.91 -2.34 7.50
N GLU A 36 -28.99 -3.00 7.94
CA GLU A 36 -30.34 -2.45 7.86
C GLU A 36 -30.48 -1.09 8.56
N ASP A 37 -29.85 -0.92 9.73
CA ASP A 37 -29.84 0.34 10.47
C ASP A 37 -29.11 1.49 9.73
N GLU A 38 -28.07 1.15 8.97
CA GLU A 38 -27.30 2.11 8.16
C GLU A 38 -28.08 2.52 6.91
N ILE A 39 -28.77 1.55 6.28
CA ILE A 39 -29.64 1.78 5.12
C ILE A 39 -30.77 2.74 5.50
N GLU A 40 -31.45 2.51 6.64
CA GLU A 40 -32.54 3.37 7.10
C GLU A 40 -32.05 4.81 7.34
N GLN A 41 -30.92 4.96 8.03
CA GLN A 41 -30.34 6.26 8.33
C GLN A 41 -29.93 7.02 7.06
N LEU A 42 -29.26 6.36 6.11
CA LEU A 42 -28.82 7.00 4.87
C LEU A 42 -30.00 7.33 3.96
N THR A 43 -31.00 6.44 3.88
CA THR A 43 -32.21 6.69 3.11
C THR A 43 -32.96 7.91 3.66
N PHE A 44 -33.05 8.03 4.98
CA PHE A 44 -33.66 9.19 5.64
C PHE A 44 -32.93 10.50 5.31
N GLU A 45 -31.59 10.50 5.34
CA GLU A 45 -30.82 11.68 4.97
C GLU A 45 -30.96 12.01 3.48
N ILE A 46 -30.90 11.02 2.59
CA ILE A 46 -31.09 11.19 1.14
C ILE A 46 -32.47 11.80 0.85
N ALA A 47 -33.52 11.32 1.51
CA ALA A 47 -34.88 11.82 1.32
C ALA A 47 -35.06 13.28 1.79
N ARG A 48 -34.17 13.78 2.67
CA ARG A 48 -34.18 15.17 3.15
C ARG A 48 -33.24 16.09 2.37
N LEU A 49 -32.46 15.55 1.43
CA LEU A 49 -31.65 16.36 0.53
C LEU A 49 -32.56 16.98 -0.54
N ASP A 50 -32.99 18.24 -0.31
CA ASP A 50 -33.80 18.97 -1.29
C ASP A 50 -32.97 19.34 -2.54
N LYS A 51 -32.01 20.25 -2.36
CA LYS A 51 -31.09 20.70 -3.40
C LYS A 51 -29.68 20.72 -2.83
N VAL A 52 -28.82 19.90 -3.40
CA VAL A 52 -27.40 19.91 -3.08
C VAL A 52 -26.75 21.03 -3.90
N GLU A 53 -26.22 22.04 -3.21
CA GLU A 53 -25.45 23.10 -3.88
C GLU A 53 -24.15 22.52 -4.45
N PRO A 54 -23.75 22.88 -5.69
CA PRO A 54 -22.55 22.34 -6.32
C PRO A 54 -21.28 22.47 -5.46
N GLU A 55 -21.15 23.58 -4.75
CA GLU A 55 -20.03 23.83 -3.82
C GLU A 55 -19.94 22.78 -2.70
N ASP A 56 -21.08 22.36 -2.16
CA ASP A 56 -21.11 21.43 -1.04
C ASP A 56 -20.90 19.99 -1.55
N ARG A 57 -21.39 19.69 -2.75
CA ARG A 57 -21.08 18.45 -3.47
C ARG A 57 -19.57 18.31 -3.73
N ASP A 58 -18.96 19.33 -4.30
CA ASP A 58 -17.54 19.29 -4.67
C ASP A 58 -16.65 19.19 -3.42
N LYS A 59 -17.01 19.85 -2.33
CA LYS A 59 -16.33 19.69 -1.03
C LYS A 59 -16.40 18.25 -0.49
N VAL A 60 -17.57 17.61 -0.56
CA VAL A 60 -17.74 16.23 -0.10
C VAL A 60 -16.90 15.27 -0.94
N LEU A 61 -16.85 15.47 -2.26
CA LEU A 61 -16.03 14.65 -3.15
C LEU A 61 -14.53 14.86 -2.91
N MET A 62 -14.08 16.11 -2.70
CA MET A 62 -12.69 16.41 -2.34
C MET A 62 -12.30 15.78 -0.99
N GLU A 63 -13.15 15.91 0.03
CA GLU A 63 -12.92 15.29 1.34
C GLU A 63 -12.83 13.75 1.22
N PHE A 64 -13.71 13.13 0.43
CA PHE A 64 -13.64 11.69 0.17
C PHE A 64 -12.34 11.31 -0.55
N GLN A 65 -11.92 12.10 -1.55
CA GLN A 65 -10.64 11.89 -2.24
C GLN A 65 -9.45 12.01 -1.27
N GLU A 66 -9.45 12.98 -0.37
CA GLU A 66 -8.41 13.13 0.66
C GLU A 66 -8.39 11.93 1.61
N LEU A 67 -9.55 11.40 2.01
CA LEU A 67 -9.66 10.18 2.82
C LEU A 67 -9.13 8.95 2.07
N MET A 68 -9.44 8.84 0.78
CA MET A 68 -8.92 7.79 -0.09
C MET A 68 -7.40 7.91 -0.24
N MET A 69 -6.87 9.10 -0.48
CA MET A 69 -5.42 9.35 -0.55
C MET A 69 -4.73 9.08 0.79
N ALA A 70 -5.38 9.35 1.92
CA ALA A 70 -4.86 9.02 3.24
C ALA A 70 -4.86 7.49 3.50
N GLN A 71 -5.87 6.76 3.02
CA GLN A 71 -5.86 5.30 3.01
C GLN A 71 -4.83 4.73 2.02
N GLU A 72 -4.67 5.36 0.86
CA GLU A 72 -3.62 5.11 -0.13
C GLU A 72 -2.26 5.67 0.29
N PHE A 73 -2.12 6.32 1.46
CA PHE A 73 -0.83 6.46 2.11
C PHE A 73 -0.36 5.13 2.74
N ILE A 74 -1.26 4.13 2.75
CA ILE A 74 -0.97 2.69 2.82
C ILE A 74 -0.97 2.07 1.40
N ALA A 75 -0.82 2.85 0.32
CA ALA A 75 -0.35 2.33 -0.95
C ALA A 75 1.15 2.11 -0.79
N THR A 76 1.48 0.92 -0.31
CA THR A 76 2.84 0.46 -0.22
C THR A 76 3.38 0.37 -1.63
N GLY A 77 4.05 1.43 -2.10
CA GLY A 77 5.04 1.29 -3.16
C GLY A 77 6.02 0.19 -2.72
N GLY A 78 6.28 -0.77 -3.61
CA GLY A 78 7.01 -1.98 -3.25
C GLY A 78 6.87 -3.08 -4.29
N ILE A 79 7.48 -4.23 -3.99
CA ILE A 79 7.54 -5.39 -4.90
C ILE A 79 6.14 -5.91 -5.26
N ASP A 80 5.18 -5.84 -4.34
CA ASP A 80 3.83 -6.37 -4.56
C ASP A 80 3.01 -5.52 -5.55
N TYR A 81 3.09 -4.19 -5.46
CA TYR A 81 2.48 -3.30 -6.46
C TYR A 81 3.13 -3.47 -7.84
N ALA A 82 4.46 -3.59 -7.88
CA ALA A 82 5.17 -3.87 -9.13
C ALA A 82 4.76 -5.24 -9.73
N ARG A 83 4.54 -6.26 -8.89
CA ARG A 83 4.03 -7.57 -9.32
C ARG A 83 2.66 -7.44 -9.98
N GLU A 84 1.71 -6.76 -9.33
CA GLU A 84 0.35 -6.58 -9.84
C GLU A 84 0.34 -5.87 -11.20
N VAL A 85 1.14 -4.81 -11.35
CA VAL A 85 1.30 -4.09 -12.63
C VAL A 85 1.88 -5.01 -13.72
N LEU A 86 2.92 -5.78 -13.39
CA LEU A 86 3.56 -6.71 -14.33
C LEU A 86 2.63 -7.86 -14.74
N GLU A 87 1.83 -8.39 -13.81
CA GLU A 87 0.87 -9.47 -14.09
C GLU A 87 -0.19 -9.02 -15.09
N ARG A 88 -0.74 -7.82 -14.92
CA ARG A 88 -1.73 -7.24 -15.84
C ARG A 88 -1.14 -6.92 -17.21
N ALA A 89 0.11 -6.48 -17.28
CA ALA A 89 0.74 -6.06 -18.54
C ALA A 89 1.35 -7.22 -19.34
N LEU A 90 1.91 -8.24 -18.67
CA LEU A 90 2.78 -9.25 -19.30
C LEU A 90 2.31 -10.69 -19.03
N GLY A 91 1.28 -10.86 -18.21
CA GLY A 91 0.81 -12.16 -17.74
C GLY A 91 1.62 -12.68 -16.53
N THR A 92 0.99 -13.57 -15.77
CA THR A 92 1.47 -14.06 -14.46
C THR A 92 2.89 -14.63 -14.50
N GLN A 93 3.21 -15.44 -15.52
CA GLN A 93 4.50 -16.12 -15.59
C GLN A 93 5.68 -15.13 -15.74
N LYS A 94 5.55 -14.15 -16.65
CA LYS A 94 6.59 -13.14 -16.88
C LYS A 94 6.75 -12.19 -15.69
N ALA A 95 5.66 -11.88 -15.01
CA ALA A 95 5.67 -11.03 -13.83
C ALA A 95 6.48 -11.66 -12.69
N ILE A 96 6.25 -12.95 -12.42
CA ILE A 96 6.98 -13.72 -11.40
C ILE A 96 8.49 -13.71 -11.69
N ASP A 97 8.89 -13.97 -12.94
CA ASP A 97 10.31 -13.99 -13.32
C ASP A 97 11.01 -12.64 -13.09
N ILE A 98 10.34 -11.54 -13.46
CA ILE A 98 10.87 -10.18 -13.29
C ILE A 98 10.98 -9.82 -11.81
N VAL A 99 9.94 -10.13 -11.02
CA VAL A 99 9.90 -9.87 -9.58
C VAL A 99 10.96 -10.67 -8.83
N ASN A 100 11.17 -11.94 -9.19
CA ASN A 100 12.20 -12.79 -8.58
C ASN A 100 13.62 -12.27 -8.86
N ARG A 101 13.89 -11.78 -10.07
CA ARG A 101 15.16 -11.12 -10.42
C ARG A 101 15.38 -9.84 -9.63
N LEU A 102 14.34 -9.00 -9.52
CA LEU A 102 14.41 -7.74 -8.77
C LEU A 102 14.69 -8.01 -7.28
N THR A 103 13.96 -8.96 -6.67
CA THR A 103 14.14 -9.35 -5.26
C THR A 103 15.54 -9.89 -5.00
N SER A 104 16.07 -10.70 -5.92
CA SER A 104 17.45 -11.22 -5.84
C SER A 104 18.52 -10.13 -5.91
N SER A 105 18.25 -9.03 -6.62
CA SER A 105 19.16 -7.88 -6.73
C SER A 105 19.07 -6.90 -5.55
N LEU A 106 17.92 -6.87 -4.87
CA LEU A 106 17.67 -5.99 -3.72
C LEU A 106 18.08 -6.62 -2.39
N GLN A 107 18.27 -7.94 -2.32
CA GLN A 107 18.90 -8.56 -1.15
C GLN A 107 20.37 -8.14 -1.09
N VAL A 108 20.70 -7.22 -0.18
CA VAL A 108 22.07 -7.05 0.33
C VAL A 108 22.45 -8.40 0.93
N ARG A 109 23.25 -9.19 0.22
CA ARG A 109 23.77 -10.43 0.77
C ARG A 109 24.76 -10.06 1.87
N PRO A 110 24.52 -10.46 3.14
CA PRO A 110 25.52 -10.30 4.17
C PRO A 110 26.82 -10.95 3.70
N PHE A 111 27.95 -10.27 3.92
CA PHE A 111 29.26 -10.79 3.56
C PHE A 111 29.55 -10.90 2.03
N ASP A 112 28.81 -10.20 1.17
CA ASP A 112 29.12 -10.16 -0.27
C ASP A 112 30.54 -9.64 -0.56
N PHE A 113 31.07 -8.75 0.30
CA PHE A 113 32.46 -8.30 0.23
C PHE A 113 33.46 -9.42 0.54
N ILE A 114 33.12 -10.32 1.48
CA ILE A 114 33.94 -11.48 1.87
C ILE A 114 34.08 -12.44 0.68
N ARG A 115 33.01 -12.63 -0.10
CA ARG A 115 33.06 -13.42 -1.35
C ARG A 115 34.02 -12.83 -2.39
N ARG A 116 34.28 -11.53 -2.36
CA ARG A 116 35.14 -10.81 -3.31
C ARG A 116 36.54 -10.52 -2.77
N THR A 117 36.81 -10.83 -1.50
CA THR A 117 38.09 -10.55 -0.83
C THR A 117 39.06 -11.72 -1.03
N ASP A 118 40.35 -11.42 -1.20
CA ASP A 118 41.40 -12.43 -1.26
C ASP A 118 41.52 -13.18 0.09
N PRO A 119 41.69 -14.52 0.08
CA PRO A 119 41.72 -15.34 1.31
C PRO A 119 42.74 -14.86 2.35
N SER A 120 43.90 -14.39 1.90
CA SER A 120 44.96 -13.85 2.76
C SER A 120 44.54 -12.60 3.53
N HIS A 121 43.75 -11.72 2.92
CA HIS A 121 43.21 -10.53 3.57
C HIS A 121 42.03 -10.88 4.49
N LEU A 122 41.24 -11.88 4.12
CA LEU A 122 40.13 -12.37 4.94
C LEU A 122 40.64 -12.99 6.25
N LEU A 123 41.69 -13.80 6.19
CA LEU A 123 42.30 -14.43 7.37
C LEU A 123 42.73 -13.37 8.41
N ASN A 124 43.37 -12.29 7.95
CA ASN A 124 43.78 -11.19 8.81
C ASN A 124 42.60 -10.46 9.49
N PHE A 125 41.43 -10.46 8.85
CA PHE A 125 40.20 -9.85 9.34
C PHE A 125 39.48 -10.72 10.39
N ILE A 126 39.48 -12.04 10.23
CA ILE A 126 38.66 -12.95 11.05
C ILE A 126 39.43 -13.66 12.17
N GLN A 127 40.77 -13.64 12.15
CA GLN A 127 41.61 -14.34 13.13
C GLN A 127 41.39 -13.89 14.60
N GLY A 128 40.90 -12.67 14.81
CA GLY A 128 40.61 -12.12 16.15
C GLY A 128 39.15 -12.29 16.60
N GLU A 129 38.30 -12.89 15.76
CA GLU A 129 36.86 -13.02 16.02
C GLU A 129 36.53 -14.28 16.83
N HIS A 130 35.34 -14.28 17.44
CA HIS A 130 34.86 -15.44 18.18
C HIS A 130 34.71 -16.67 17.25
N PRO A 131 35.03 -17.90 17.69
CA PRO A 131 34.93 -19.10 16.85
C PRO A 131 33.57 -19.30 16.17
N GLN A 132 32.48 -18.91 16.85
CA GLN A 132 31.13 -18.95 16.29
C GLN A 132 30.94 -17.97 15.12
N THR A 133 31.57 -16.80 15.19
CA THR A 133 31.56 -15.78 14.13
C THR A 133 32.36 -16.26 12.93
N ILE A 134 33.53 -16.87 13.16
CA ILE A 134 34.35 -17.48 12.10
C ILE A 134 33.56 -18.58 11.39
N ALA A 135 32.91 -19.47 12.14
CA ALA A 135 32.07 -20.54 11.58
C ALA A 135 30.93 -19.98 10.72
N LEU A 136 30.28 -18.90 11.18
CA LEU A 136 29.22 -18.23 10.43
C LEU A 136 29.76 -17.61 9.13
N ILE A 137 30.93 -16.96 9.17
CA ILE A 137 31.56 -16.36 7.98
C ILE A 137 31.95 -17.44 6.96
N LEU A 138 32.57 -18.54 7.42
CA LEU A 138 32.98 -19.65 6.56
C LEU A 138 31.77 -20.36 5.92
N ALA A 139 30.64 -20.45 6.62
CA ALA A 139 29.41 -21.03 6.08
C ALA A 139 28.80 -20.22 4.89
N TYR A 140 29.19 -18.95 4.73
CA TYR A 140 28.68 -18.06 3.67
C TYR A 140 29.65 -17.88 2.48
N LEU A 141 30.87 -18.44 2.58
CA LEU A 141 31.87 -18.48 1.52
C LEU A 141 31.57 -19.57 0.48
N ASP A 142 32.09 -19.39 -0.74
CA ASP A 142 32.12 -20.49 -1.70
C ASP A 142 33.05 -21.61 -1.17
N PRO A 143 32.69 -22.90 -1.31
CA PRO A 143 33.44 -24.01 -0.70
C PRO A 143 34.93 -24.03 -1.02
N GLN A 144 35.29 -23.58 -2.23
CA GLN A 144 36.69 -23.47 -2.67
C GLN A 144 37.48 -22.41 -1.91
N LYS A 145 36.84 -21.33 -1.46
CA LYS A 145 37.48 -20.25 -0.67
C LYS A 145 37.44 -20.51 0.83
N ALA A 146 36.49 -21.32 1.30
CA ALA A 146 36.44 -21.74 2.70
C ALA A 146 37.49 -22.82 3.03
N ALA A 147 37.96 -23.56 2.02
CA ALA A 147 38.92 -24.65 2.19
C ALA A 147 40.40 -24.23 2.06
N THR A 148 40.68 -23.01 1.58
CA THR A 148 42.03 -22.43 1.40
C THR A 148 42.34 -21.39 2.46
#